data_AF-A0A7R9KC92-F1
#
_entry.id   AF-A0A7R9KC92-F1
#
_cell.length_a   1.000
_cell.length_b   1.000
_cell.length_c   1.000
_cell.angle_alpha   90.00
_cell.angle_beta   90.00
_cell.angle_gamma   90.00
#
_symmetry.space_group_name_H-M   'P 1'
#
loop_
_entity.id
_entity.type
_entity.pdbx_description
1 polymer ?
#
loop_
_entity_poly.entity_id
_entity_poly.type
_entity_poly.pdbx_seq_one_letter_code
_entity_poly.pdbx_strand_id
1 'polypeptide(L)'
;MEHLLDRLVALEEYMQQGIPVVSRFLVDYLALWDGLSFRQQVYNLLSWITFYSFEELHDCILVHLQVLFVSSDEIVKCQIISCLKRMIANLFLVVHRRVNNIDSPFLQCTNNWDITTTLESLTEFVEQLVVLGLRLERRSYLVLSEALDFYET
;
A
#
# COMPACT_ATOMS: atom_id res chain seq x y z
N MET A 1 -21.39 -1.79 6.89
CA MET A 1 -19.93 -2.04 6.83
C MET A 1 -19.21 -0.92 6.08
N GLU A 2 -19.76 -0.45 4.94
CA GLU A 2 -19.24 0.72 4.19
C GLU A 2 -18.93 1.93 5.08
N HIS A 3 -19.92 2.41 5.84
CA HIS A 3 -19.74 3.56 6.74
C HIS A 3 -18.66 3.39 7.82
N LEU A 4 -18.29 2.16 8.19
CA LEU A 4 -17.23 1.93 9.16
C LEU A 4 -15.85 2.02 8.48
N LEU A 5 -15.70 1.38 7.33
CA LEU A 5 -14.45 1.41 6.56
C LEU A 5 -14.12 2.84 6.11
N ASP A 6 -15.11 3.61 5.65
CA ASP A 6 -14.90 5.01 5.29
C ASP A 6 -14.43 5.86 6.49
N ARG A 7 -14.98 5.59 7.68
CA ARG A 7 -14.54 6.27 8.92
C ARG A 7 -13.14 5.85 9.35
N LEU A 8 -12.78 4.58 9.15
CA LEU A 8 -11.43 4.10 9.44
C LEU A 8 -10.41 4.74 8.49
N VAL A 9 -10.73 4.81 7.19
CA VAL A 9 -9.91 5.52 6.19
C VAL A 9 -9.71 6.97 6.60
N ALA A 10 -10.80 7.70 6.88
CA ALA A 10 -10.73 9.10 7.28
C ALA A 10 -9.92 9.29 8.57
N LEU A 11 -9.99 8.33 9.50
CA LEU A 11 -9.21 8.36 10.73
C LEU A 11 -7.71 8.14 10.45
N GLU A 12 -7.33 7.12 9.69
CA GLU A 12 -5.91 6.87 9.36
C GLU A 12 -5.30 8.04 8.56
N GLU A 13 -6.04 8.61 7.62
CA GLU A 13 -5.64 9.80 6.87
C GLU A 13 -5.49 11.04 7.77
N TYR A 14 -6.44 11.29 8.66
CA TYR A 14 -6.39 12.42 9.59
C TYR A 14 -5.21 12.31 10.55
N MET A 15 -4.95 11.13 11.08
CA MET A 15 -3.83 10.89 11.99
C MET A 15 -2.49 10.77 11.25
N GLN A 16 -2.53 10.57 9.93
CA GLN A 16 -1.39 10.23 9.06
C GLN A 16 -0.56 9.08 9.65
N GLN A 17 -1.25 8.02 10.04
CA GLN A 17 -0.65 6.78 10.56
C GLN A 17 -1.67 5.64 10.45
N GLY A 18 -1.17 4.43 10.23
CA GLY A 18 -1.98 3.22 10.32
C GLY A 18 -2.38 2.86 11.74
N ILE A 19 -3.50 2.18 11.86
CA ILE A 19 -3.99 1.62 13.12
C ILE A 19 -3.63 0.12 13.15
N PRO A 20 -2.83 -0.36 14.13
CA PRO A 20 -2.35 -1.75 14.14
C PRO A 20 -3.45 -2.82 14.09
N VAL A 21 -4.58 -2.59 14.75
CA VAL A 21 -5.72 -3.54 14.70
C VAL A 21 -6.36 -3.58 13.32
N VAL A 22 -6.36 -2.46 12.58
CA VAL A 22 -6.85 -2.41 11.20
C VAL A 22 -5.88 -3.14 10.28
N SER A 23 -4.57 -2.92 10.45
CA SER A 23 -3.54 -3.65 9.69
C SER A 23 -3.64 -5.16 9.85
N ARG A 24 -3.79 -5.64 11.09
CA ARG A 24 -3.96 -7.07 11.37
C ARG A 24 -5.24 -7.63 10.75
N PHE A 25 -6.34 -6.89 10.84
CA PHE A 25 -7.58 -7.27 10.16
C PHE A 25 -7.40 -7.36 8.64
N LEU A 26 -6.68 -6.43 8.02
CA LEU A 26 -6.45 -6.44 6.57
C LEU A 26 -5.64 -7.66 6.12
N VAL A 27 -4.62 -8.07 6.88
CA VAL A 27 -3.84 -9.29 6.59
C VAL A 27 -4.76 -10.50 6.50
N ASP A 28 -5.64 -10.68 7.50
CA ASP A 28 -6.59 -11.80 7.52
C ASP A 28 -7.67 -11.67 6.43
N TYR A 29 -8.13 -10.44 6.16
CA TYR A 29 -9.16 -10.17 5.16
C TYR A 29 -8.65 -10.39 3.72
N LEU A 30 -7.42 -9.99 3.41
CA LEU A 30 -6.83 -10.13 2.08
C LEU A 30 -6.73 -11.58 1.61
N ALA A 31 -6.50 -12.52 2.53
CA ALA A 31 -6.46 -13.93 2.23
C ALA A 31 -7.80 -14.46 1.65
N LEU A 32 -8.91 -13.77 1.92
CA LEU A 32 -10.26 -14.13 1.45
C LEU A 32 -10.82 -13.11 0.46
N TRP A 33 -10.08 -12.04 0.15
CA TRP A 33 -10.59 -10.93 -0.62
C TRP A 33 -10.60 -11.22 -2.12
N ASP A 34 -11.75 -10.96 -2.74
CA ASP A 34 -11.98 -11.17 -4.18
C ASP A 34 -11.48 -10.01 -5.06
N GLY A 35 -10.92 -8.96 -4.46
CA GLY A 35 -10.50 -7.77 -5.18
C GLY A 35 -11.65 -6.85 -5.61
N LEU A 36 -12.91 -7.14 -5.28
CA LEU A 36 -14.08 -6.35 -5.67
C LEU A 36 -14.68 -5.60 -4.48
N SER A 37 -14.90 -6.32 -3.38
CA SER A 37 -15.66 -5.80 -2.23
C SER A 37 -14.89 -4.71 -1.49
N PHE A 38 -15.49 -3.53 -1.33
CA PHE A 38 -14.90 -2.35 -0.64
C PHE A 38 -13.52 -1.94 -1.19
N ARG A 39 -13.28 -2.16 -2.48
CA ARG A 39 -11.95 -2.03 -3.08
C ARG A 39 -11.24 -0.71 -2.77
N GLN A 40 -11.94 0.41 -2.93
CA GLN A 40 -11.34 1.71 -2.71
C GLN A 40 -10.93 1.89 -1.24
N GLN A 41 -11.78 1.48 -0.31
CA GLN A 41 -11.50 1.55 1.12
C GLN A 41 -10.33 0.63 1.48
N VAL A 42 -10.31 -0.61 0.96
CA VAL A 42 -9.21 -1.56 1.19
C VAL A 42 -7.89 -0.97 0.71
N TYR A 43 -7.82 -0.41 -0.50
CA TYR A 43 -6.59 0.23 -0.98
C TYR A 43 -6.18 1.45 -0.15
N ASN A 44 -7.13 2.26 0.31
CA ASN A 44 -6.82 3.40 1.16
C ASN A 44 -6.25 2.96 2.51
N LEU A 45 -6.84 1.95 3.15
CA LEU A 45 -6.33 1.41 4.41
C LEU A 45 -4.98 0.71 4.23
N LEU A 46 -4.79 -0.03 3.13
CA LEU A 46 -3.51 -0.66 2.81
C LEU A 46 -2.40 0.37 2.64
N SER A 47 -2.69 1.55 2.09
CA SER A 47 -1.68 2.60 1.97
C SER A 47 -1.13 3.09 3.32
N TRP A 48 -1.84 2.84 4.43
CA TRP A 48 -1.40 3.17 5.79
C TRP A 48 -0.95 1.95 6.60
N ILE A 49 -0.82 0.77 6.00
CA ILE A 49 -0.58 -0.47 6.74
C ILE A 49 0.66 -0.43 7.63
N THR A 50 0.56 -1.07 8.80
CA THR A 50 1.66 -1.25 9.75
C THR A 50 2.20 -2.67 9.70
N PHE A 51 3.51 -2.80 9.77
CA PHE A 51 4.24 -4.07 9.70
C PHE A 51 5.56 -3.98 10.50
N TYR A 52 6.14 -5.14 10.80
CA TYR A 52 7.35 -5.30 11.59
C TYR A 52 8.60 -5.60 10.74
N SER A 53 8.42 -6.00 9.47
CA SER A 53 9.50 -6.24 8.51
C SER A 53 9.01 -6.18 7.06
N PHE A 54 9.93 -6.01 6.11
CA PHE A 54 9.60 -6.16 4.69
C PHE A 54 9.10 -7.57 4.34
N GLU A 55 9.65 -8.61 4.96
CA GLU A 55 9.23 -10.01 4.72
C GLU A 55 7.74 -10.21 5.08
N GLU A 56 7.31 -9.69 6.22
CA GLU A 56 5.90 -9.71 6.62
C GLU A 56 5.02 -8.92 5.64
N LEU A 57 5.43 -7.70 5.25
CA LEU A 57 4.71 -6.91 4.25
C LEU A 57 4.58 -7.67 2.93
N HIS A 58 5.67 -8.29 2.49
CA HIS A 58 5.73 -9.04 1.25
C HIS A 58 4.75 -10.22 1.27
N ASP A 59 4.91 -11.11 2.24
CA ASP A 59 4.18 -12.38 2.29
C ASP A 59 2.70 -12.19 2.60
N CYS A 60 2.36 -11.24 3.45
CA CYS A 60 0.98 -10.99 3.83
C CYS A 60 0.23 -10.11 2.82
N ILE A 61 0.90 -9.16 2.15
CA ILE A 61 0.22 -8.12 1.36
C ILE A 61 0.67 -8.13 -0.10
N LEU A 62 1.97 -7.97 -0.36
CA LEU A 62 2.46 -7.72 -1.73
C LEU A 62 2.22 -8.91 -2.65
N VAL A 63 2.38 -10.13 -2.16
CA VAL A 63 2.08 -11.36 -2.93
C VAL A 63 0.60 -11.39 -3.36
N HIS A 64 -0.32 -11.07 -2.44
CA HIS A 64 -1.76 -11.03 -2.76
C HIS A 64 -2.08 -9.96 -3.80
N LEU A 65 -1.50 -8.76 -3.65
CA LEU A 65 -1.67 -7.68 -4.62
C LEU A 65 -1.07 -8.03 -5.99
N GLN A 66 0.07 -8.74 -6.03
CA GLN A 66 0.67 -9.20 -7.28
C GLN A 66 -0.21 -10.21 -8.01
N VAL A 67 -0.78 -11.18 -7.28
CA VAL A 67 -1.71 -12.17 -7.85
C VAL A 67 -2.93 -11.45 -8.42
N LEU A 68 -3.54 -10.55 -7.62
CA LEU A 68 -4.68 -9.76 -8.07
C LEU A 68 -4.34 -8.90 -9.29
N PHE A 69 -3.16 -8.29 -9.31
CA PHE A 69 -2.68 -7.46 -10.41
C PHE A 69 -2.62 -8.26 -11.72
N VAL A 70 -2.05 -9.46 -11.70
CA VAL A 70 -1.92 -10.31 -12.89
C VAL A 70 -3.28 -10.79 -13.39
N SER A 71 -4.22 -11.09 -12.49
CA SER A 71 -5.54 -11.66 -12.86
C SER A 71 -6.62 -10.63 -13.20
N SER A 72 -6.41 -9.34 -12.91
CA SER A 72 -7.46 -8.30 -13.05
C SER A 72 -7.34 -7.50 -14.35
N ASP A 73 -8.27 -6.57 -14.58
CA ASP A 73 -8.23 -5.62 -15.71
C ASP A 73 -7.21 -4.49 -15.51
N GLU A 74 -7.03 -3.66 -16.54
CA GLU A 74 -6.11 -2.51 -16.53
C GLU A 74 -6.45 -1.45 -15.46
N ILE A 75 -7.73 -1.28 -15.10
CA ILE A 75 -8.15 -0.29 -14.10
C ILE A 75 -7.69 -0.74 -12.72
N VAL A 76 -7.94 -2.01 -12.38
CA VAL A 76 -7.49 -2.58 -11.10
C VAL A 76 -5.97 -2.55 -11.00
N LYS A 77 -5.25 -2.83 -12.09
CA LYS A 77 -3.79 -2.69 -12.13
C LYS A 77 -3.34 -1.27 -11.77
N CYS A 78 -3.94 -0.24 -12.37
CA CYS A 78 -3.63 1.16 -12.06
C CYS A 78 -3.92 1.47 -10.58
N GLN A 79 -5.05 1.00 -10.05
CA GLN A 79 -5.41 1.20 -8.65
C GLN A 79 -4.41 0.55 -7.68
N ILE A 80 -3.86 -0.62 -8.01
CA ILE A 80 -2.81 -1.27 -7.21
C ILE A 80 -1.52 -0.45 -7.25
N ILE A 81 -1.07 0.00 -8.42
CA ILE A 81 0.11 0.87 -8.55
C ILE A 81 -0.08 2.15 -7.71
N SER A 82 -1.23 2.80 -7.85
CA SER A 82 -1.60 3.99 -7.08
C SER A 82 -1.65 3.74 -5.57
N CYS A 83 -2.15 2.57 -5.14
CA CYS A 83 -2.13 2.14 -3.74
C CYS A 83 -0.71 2.02 -3.20
N LEU A 84 0.18 1.33 -3.92
CA LEU A 84 1.56 1.11 -3.50
C LEU A 84 2.38 2.41 -3.53
N LYS A 85 2.15 3.27 -4.52
CA LYS A 85 2.71 4.63 -4.57
C LYS A 85 2.35 5.43 -3.31
N ARG A 86 1.08 5.43 -2.92
CA ARG A 86 0.62 6.09 -1.69
C ARG A 86 1.23 5.45 -0.45
N MET A 87 1.38 4.13 -0.42
CA MET A 87 2.05 3.41 0.68
C MET A 87 3.51 3.90 0.85
N ILE A 88 4.26 4.01 -0.25
CA ILE A 88 5.63 4.53 -0.23
C ILE A 88 5.65 5.98 0.31
N ALA A 89 4.78 6.85 -0.20
CA ALA A 89 4.67 8.24 0.28
C ALA A 89 4.33 8.32 1.79
N ASN A 90 3.40 7.49 2.26
CA ASN A 90 3.01 7.43 3.66
C ASN A 90 4.16 6.91 4.54
N LEU A 91 4.93 5.93 4.08
CA LEU A 91 6.13 5.47 4.77
C LEU A 91 7.18 6.58 4.88
N PHE A 92 7.40 7.38 3.85
CA PHE A 92 8.27 8.57 3.94
C PHE A 92 7.78 9.57 4.99
N LEU A 93 6.47 9.81 5.09
CA LEU A 93 5.91 10.67 6.14
C LEU A 93 6.18 10.11 7.55
N VAL A 94 6.06 8.79 7.72
CA VAL A 94 6.37 8.11 8.98
C VAL A 94 7.85 8.26 9.34
N VAL A 95 8.76 8.06 8.37
CA VAL A 95 10.21 8.31 8.57
C VAL A 95 10.46 9.75 9.00
N HIS A 96 9.88 10.71 8.28
CA HIS A 96 10.06 12.13 8.56
C HIS A 96 9.60 12.49 9.97
N ARG A 97 8.45 11.98 10.41
CA ARG A 97 7.94 12.21 11.78
C ARG A 97 8.84 11.61 12.85
N ARG A 98 9.37 10.39 12.62
CA ARG A 98 10.33 9.73 13.54
C ARG A 98 11.60 10.56 13.70
N VAL A 99 12.19 11.03 12.60
CA VAL A 99 13.42 11.85 12.63
C VAL A 99 13.19 13.18 13.37
N ASN A 100 12.00 13.77 13.24
CA ASN A 100 11.67 15.04 13.89
C ASN A 100 11.07 14.88 15.30
N ASN A 101 11.03 13.66 15.86
CA ASN A 101 10.42 13.36 17.17
C ASN A 101 8.99 13.90 17.33
N ILE A 102 8.19 13.83 16.27
CA ILE A 102 6.78 14.21 16.32
C ILE A 102 5.99 13.07 16.95
N ASP A 103 5.29 13.38 18.06
CA ASP A 103 4.49 12.41 18.80
C ASP A 103 3.49 11.70 17.87
N SER A 104 3.54 10.38 17.89
CA SER A 104 2.67 9.54 17.09
C SER A 104 1.60 8.88 17.97
N PRO A 105 0.32 9.25 17.82
CA PRO A 105 -0.76 8.85 18.73
C PRO A 105 -0.98 7.34 18.88
N PHE A 106 -0.66 6.56 17.85
CA PHE A 106 -0.76 5.09 17.87
C PHE A 106 0.59 4.39 17.71
N LEU A 107 1.63 5.13 17.33
CA LEU A 107 2.97 4.60 17.12
C LEU A 107 3.89 5.06 18.24
N GLN A 108 3.79 4.43 19.41
CA GLN A 108 5.01 4.10 20.15
C GLN A 108 5.75 2.99 19.40
N CYS A 109 6.00 3.17 18.09
CA CYS A 109 6.74 2.22 17.27
C CYS A 109 8.20 2.25 17.72
N THR A 110 8.48 1.44 18.73
CA THR A 110 9.80 0.98 19.17
C THR A 110 10.47 0.04 18.14
N ASN A 111 9.92 -0.02 16.93
CA ASN A 111 10.30 -0.97 15.92
C ASN A 111 11.56 -0.49 15.18
N ASN A 112 12.68 -1.13 15.55
CA ASN A 112 14.02 -0.97 15.00
C ASN A 112 14.20 -1.58 13.59
N TRP A 113 13.12 -1.87 12.84
CA TRP A 113 13.30 -2.40 11.50
C TRP A 113 13.80 -1.31 10.55
N ASP A 114 14.68 -1.73 9.65
CA ASP A 114 15.36 -0.83 8.73
C ASP A 114 14.37 -0.33 7.68
N ILE A 115 13.84 0.86 7.93
CA ILE A 115 12.83 1.49 7.08
C ILE A 115 13.39 1.89 5.71
N THR A 116 14.70 2.17 5.64
CA THR A 116 15.37 2.53 4.38
C THR A 116 15.46 1.33 3.43
N THR A 117 15.94 0.19 3.91
CA THR A 117 16.00 -1.04 3.11
C THR A 117 14.61 -1.54 2.68
N THR A 118 13.60 -1.33 3.52
CA THR A 118 12.22 -1.67 3.17
C THR A 118 11.67 -0.75 2.10
N LEU A 119 11.95 0.57 2.17
CA LEU A 119 11.55 1.52 1.12
C LEU A 119 12.19 1.16 -0.22
N GLU A 120 13.49 0.83 -0.22
CA GLU A 120 14.20 0.35 -1.41
C GLU A 120 13.56 -0.91 -1.98
N SER A 121 13.33 -1.93 -1.13
CA SER A 121 12.73 -3.21 -1.55
C SER A 121 11.29 -3.05 -2.05
N LEU A 122 10.50 -2.18 -1.42
CA LEU A 122 9.13 -1.88 -1.85
C LEU A 122 9.12 -1.13 -3.18
N THR A 123 10.04 -0.19 -3.37
CA THR A 123 10.18 0.55 -4.63
C THR A 123 10.54 -0.40 -5.76
N GLU A 124 11.54 -1.27 -5.56
CA GLU A 124 11.93 -2.28 -6.55
C GLU A 124 10.75 -3.21 -6.90
N PHE A 125 9.97 -3.64 -5.90
CA PHE A 125 8.77 -4.43 -6.13
C PHE A 125 7.74 -3.70 -7.02
N VAL A 126 7.47 -2.41 -6.75
CA VAL A 126 6.53 -1.62 -7.56
C VAL A 126 7.05 -1.42 -8.98
N GLU A 127 8.35 -1.16 -9.15
CA GLU A 127 8.97 -1.05 -10.48
C GLU A 127 8.80 -2.34 -11.30
N GLN A 128 9.04 -3.50 -10.67
CA GLN A 128 8.82 -4.80 -11.32
C GLN A 128 7.34 -4.99 -11.70
N LEU A 129 6.41 -4.54 -10.85
CA LEU A 129 4.97 -4.62 -11.10
C LEU A 129 4.55 -3.70 -12.25
N VAL A 130 5.10 -2.48 -12.32
CA VAL A 130 4.87 -1.53 -13.42
C VAL A 130 5.37 -2.11 -14.75
N VAL A 131 6.60 -2.64 -14.78
CA VAL A 131 7.15 -3.31 -15.97
C VAL A 131 6.28 -4.50 -16.39
N LEU A 132 5.79 -5.28 -15.44
CA LEU A 132 4.87 -6.39 -15.70
C LEU A 132 3.54 -5.89 -16.28
N GLY A 133 2.95 -4.83 -15.71
CA GLY A 133 1.73 -4.20 -16.19
C GLY A 133 1.84 -3.75 -17.65
N LEU A 134 2.91 -3.04 -17.99
CA LEU A 134 3.18 -2.57 -19.35
C LEU A 134 3.36 -3.72 -20.36
N ARG A 135 3.86 -4.89 -19.90
CA ARG A 135 4.01 -6.08 -20.74
C ARG A 135 2.68 -6.79 -20.99
N LEU A 136 1.84 -6.88 -19.95
CA LEU A 136 0.53 -7.53 -20.01
C LEU A 136 -0.45 -6.68 -20.85
N GLU A 137 -0.54 -5.39 -20.55
CA GLU A 137 -1.48 -4.46 -21.17
C GLU A 137 -0.87 -3.73 -22.37
N ARG A 138 -0.58 -4.49 -23.43
CA ARG A 138 0.04 -3.93 -24.64
C ARG A 138 -0.86 -2.83 -25.23
N ARG A 139 -0.36 -1.58 -25.18
CA ARG A 139 -0.99 -0.34 -25.68
C ARG A 139 -2.04 0.29 -24.76
N SER A 140 -2.12 -0.11 -23.49
CA SER A 140 -2.94 0.64 -22.52
C SER A 140 -2.31 1.98 -22.20
N TYR A 141 -3.00 3.07 -22.55
CA TYR A 141 -2.60 4.42 -22.14
C TYR A 141 -2.76 4.61 -20.63
N LEU A 142 -3.71 3.92 -19.99
CA LEU A 142 -3.98 4.03 -18.56
C LEU A 142 -2.79 3.53 -17.74
N VAL A 143 -2.33 2.30 -18.01
CA VAL A 143 -1.18 1.73 -17.31
C VAL A 143 0.10 2.53 -17.58
N LEU A 144 0.26 3.07 -18.79
CA LEU A 144 1.39 3.94 -19.11
C LEU A 144 1.33 5.26 -18.33
N SER A 145 0.17 5.91 -18.28
CA SER A 145 -0.02 7.15 -17.51
C SER A 145 0.27 6.91 -16.04
N GLU A 146 -0.29 5.86 -15.45
CA GLU A 146 -0.07 5.54 -14.04
C GLU A 146 1.41 5.19 -13.74
N ALA A 147 2.08 4.52 -14.68
CA ALA A 147 3.52 4.25 -14.57
C ALA A 147 4.34 5.55 -14.55
N LEU A 148 4.03 6.52 -15.42
CA LEU A 148 4.68 7.82 -15.43
C LEU A 148 4.41 8.58 -14.12
N ASP A 149 3.15 8.60 -13.69
CA ASP A 149 2.73 9.23 -12.42
C ASP A 149 3.40 8.60 -11.20
N PHE A 150 3.88 7.35 -11.29
CA PHE A 150 4.68 6.70 -10.25
C PHE A 150 6.12 7.24 -10.22
N TYR A 151 6.78 7.35 -11.36
CA TYR A 151 8.17 7.83 -11.45
C TYR A 151 8.33 9.34 -11.30
N GLU A 152 7.26 10.12 -11.43
CA GLU A 152 7.27 11.57 -11.16
C GLU A 152 7.25 11.92 -9.68
N THR A 153 6.94 10.97 -8.79
CA THR A 153 6.80 11.16 -7.34
C THR A 153 8.12 10.89 -6.62
#